data_AF-A0A3S1BHY3-F1
#
_entry.id   AF-A0A3S1BHY3-F1
#
_cell.length_a   1.000
_cell.length_b   1.000
_cell.length_c   1.000
_cell.angle_alpha   90.00
_cell.angle_beta   90.00
_cell.angle_gamma   90.00
#
_symmetry.space_group_name_H-M   'P 1'
#
loop_
_entity.id
_entity.type
_entity.pdbx_description
1 polymer ?
#
loop_
_entity_poly.entity_id
_entity_poly.type
_entity_poly.pdbx_seq_one_letter_code
_entity_poly.pdbx_strand_id
1 'polypeptide(L)'
;PECHAHDHRLWRSRLNDTLKDIIKHVDAYNPRVEPSLRPAATLVTNCVGDGPCRCAMSDGTGTVDISSLGNQDGTATFPEEYSYDNTVYAYNPCFPISKGGSCKKSAVCQKQLDESYTDMGQQESAVWAFTGYYSQVTYT
;
A
#
# COMPACT_ATOMS: atom_id res chain seq x y z
N PRO A 1 -25.59 -15.16 23.04
CA PRO A 1 -24.50 -16.07 22.62
C PRO A 1 -23.16 -15.49 23.09
N GLU A 2 -22.71 -15.95 24.26
CA GLU A 2 -21.46 -15.57 24.90
C GLU A 2 -20.27 -16.22 24.18
N CYS A 3 -19.25 -15.44 23.86
CA CYS A 3 -17.99 -15.98 23.33
C CYS A 3 -17.21 -16.63 24.47
N HIS A 4 -17.14 -17.97 24.48
CA HIS A 4 -16.27 -18.71 25.38
C HIS A 4 -14.80 -18.40 25.08
N ALA A 5 -14.10 -17.83 26.06
CA ALA A 5 -12.65 -17.70 26.03
C ALA A 5 -12.01 -19.09 26.09
N HIS A 6 -11.33 -19.48 25.01
CA HIS A 6 -10.50 -20.68 24.98
C HIS A 6 -9.27 -20.51 25.89
N ASP A 7 -9.00 -21.53 26.69
CA ASP A 7 -7.90 -21.59 27.65
C ASP A 7 -6.52 -21.49 26.96
N HIS A 8 -5.86 -20.33 27.10
CA HIS A 8 -4.54 -20.02 26.54
C HIS A 8 -3.40 -20.93 27.06
N ARG A 9 -3.63 -21.78 28.06
CA ARG A 9 -2.59 -22.65 28.63
C ARG A 9 -2.20 -23.80 27.70
N LEU A 10 -3.13 -24.28 26.86
CA LEU A 10 -2.89 -25.45 26.02
C LEU A 10 -2.01 -25.17 24.80
N TRP A 11 -1.89 -23.91 24.35
CA TRP A 11 -1.08 -23.57 23.19
C TRP A 11 0.41 -23.44 23.52
N ARG A 12 0.75 -23.03 24.75
CA ARG A 12 2.14 -22.81 25.19
C ARG A 12 2.98 -24.10 25.27
N SER A 13 2.36 -25.27 25.41
CA SER A 13 3.07 -26.55 25.48
C SER A 13 3.58 -27.04 24.11
N ARG A 14 3.02 -26.52 23.00
CA ARG A 14 3.36 -26.92 21.62
C ARG A 14 4.39 -26.02 20.93
N LEU A 15 4.85 -24.97 21.62
CA LEU A 15 5.86 -24.06 21.10
C LEU A 15 7.26 -24.68 21.21
N ASN A 16 8.09 -24.44 20.20
CA ASN A 16 9.52 -24.75 20.28
C ASN A 16 10.17 -23.88 21.37
N ASP A 17 11.32 -24.31 21.88
CA ASP A 17 11.94 -23.68 23.04
C ASP A 17 12.34 -22.21 22.76
N THR A 18 12.67 -21.88 21.52
CA THR A 18 12.89 -20.51 21.05
C THR A 18 11.65 -19.61 21.22
N LEU A 19 10.46 -20.10 20.86
CA LEU A 19 9.20 -19.36 21.03
C LEU A 19 8.79 -19.24 22.51
N LYS A 20 9.13 -20.23 23.34
CA LYS A 20 8.88 -20.16 24.79
C LYS A 20 9.74 -19.10 25.47
N ASP A 21 11.00 -18.93 25.04
CA ASP A 21 11.89 -17.91 25.58
C ASP A 21 11.50 -16.49 25.16
N ILE A 22 10.97 -16.32 23.94
CA ILE A 22 10.37 -15.05 23.49
C ILE A 22 9.17 -14.68 24.38
N ILE A 23 8.27 -15.62 24.66
CA ILE A 23 7.09 -15.36 25.50
C ILE A 23 7.49 -15.07 26.96
N LYS A 24 8.50 -15.76 27.51
CA LYS A 24 9.03 -15.43 28.85
C LYS A 24 9.59 -14.02 28.93
N HIS A 25 10.20 -13.51 27.86
CA HIS A 25 10.65 -12.12 27.78
C HIS A 25 9.48 -11.12 27.72
N VAL A 26 8.37 -11.48 27.07
CA VAL A 26 7.16 -10.65 26.98
C VAL A 26 6.38 -10.62 28.31
N ASP A 27 6.29 -11.75 29.01
CA ASP A 27 5.58 -11.85 30.31
C ASP A 27 6.36 -11.18 31.46
N ALA A 28 7.65 -10.85 31.28
CA ALA A 28 8.46 -10.06 32.22
C ALA A 28 8.25 -8.54 32.09
N TYR A 29 7.04 -8.11 31.73
CA TYR A 29 6.62 -6.71 31.69
C TYR A 29 6.64 -6.11 33.09
N ASN A 30 7.77 -5.51 33.47
CA ASN A 30 7.91 -4.74 34.70
C ASN A 30 7.52 -3.27 34.42
N PRO A 31 6.40 -2.76 34.95
CA PRO A 31 5.91 -1.40 34.66
C PRO A 31 6.75 -0.27 35.29
N ARG A 32 7.97 -0.55 35.81
CA ARG A 32 8.81 0.42 36.52
C ARG A 32 10.08 0.89 35.78
N VAL A 33 10.28 0.54 34.51
CA VAL A 33 11.43 1.05 33.76
C VAL A 33 11.13 2.45 33.21
N GLU A 34 12.02 3.40 33.51
CA GLU A 34 11.91 4.81 33.11
C GLU A 34 11.62 4.99 31.61
N PRO A 35 10.83 6.02 31.20
CA PRO A 35 10.34 6.15 29.83
C PRO A 35 11.42 6.34 28.75
N SER A 36 12.67 6.66 29.12
CA SER A 36 13.70 7.10 28.17
C SER A 36 14.56 6.00 27.56
N LEU A 37 14.36 4.73 27.96
CA LEU A 37 15.17 3.59 27.48
C LEU A 37 14.32 2.48 26.84
N ARG A 38 13.08 2.79 26.46
CA ARG A 38 12.33 1.87 25.59
C ARG A 38 13.06 1.81 24.25
N PRO A 39 13.51 0.63 23.78
CA PRO A 39 13.78 0.48 22.37
C PRO A 39 12.49 0.87 21.66
N ALA A 40 12.54 1.87 20.77
CA ALA A 40 11.40 2.14 19.90
C ALA A 40 11.02 0.80 19.29
N ALA A 41 9.78 0.35 19.52
CA ALA A 41 9.24 -0.75 18.75
C ALA A 41 9.48 -0.36 17.30
N THR A 42 10.26 -1.15 16.56
CA THR A 42 10.53 -0.89 15.15
C THR A 42 9.19 -0.97 14.45
N LEU A 43 8.51 0.18 14.32
CA LEU A 43 7.28 0.27 13.56
C LEU A 43 7.67 -0.12 12.15
N VAL A 44 7.02 -1.16 11.61
CA VAL A 44 7.15 -1.47 10.19
C VAL A 44 6.72 -0.21 9.46
N THR A 45 7.69 0.48 8.85
CA THR A 45 7.41 1.69 8.09
C THR A 45 6.53 1.31 6.91
N ASN A 46 5.33 1.89 6.85
CA ASN A 46 4.38 1.73 5.76
C ASN A 46 3.93 3.11 5.27
N CYS A 47 3.41 3.19 4.04
CA CYS A 47 2.75 4.39 3.54
C CYS A 47 1.24 4.19 3.57
N VAL A 48 0.55 4.90 4.45
CA VAL A 48 -0.91 4.81 4.61
C VAL A 48 -1.56 5.80 3.67
N GLY A 49 -2.19 5.30 2.61
CA GLY A 49 -2.90 6.12 1.63
C GLY A 49 -4.15 6.78 2.19
N ASP A 50 -4.37 8.05 1.85
CA ASP A 50 -5.63 8.78 2.08
C ASP A 50 -6.41 9.03 0.77
N GLY A 51 -5.93 8.46 -0.33
CA GLY A 51 -6.51 8.54 -1.65
C GLY A 51 -5.49 8.17 -2.74
N PRO A 52 -5.79 8.43 -4.02
CA PRO A 52 -4.91 8.05 -5.12
C PRO A 52 -3.61 8.87 -5.24
N CYS A 53 -3.51 9.97 -4.49
CA CYS A 53 -2.44 10.95 -4.67
C CYS A 53 -1.43 10.99 -3.57
N ARG A 54 -1.80 10.50 -2.39
CA ARG A 54 -1.10 10.83 -1.18
C ARG A 54 -1.06 9.62 -0.26
N CYS A 55 0.06 9.51 0.44
CA CYS A 55 0.17 8.59 1.54
C CYS A 55 1.06 9.17 2.64
N ALA A 56 0.66 8.96 3.89
CA ALA A 56 1.42 9.38 5.06
C ALA A 56 2.29 8.23 5.56
N MET A 57 3.56 8.50 5.82
CA MET A 57 4.48 7.52 6.38
C MET A 57 4.10 7.23 7.84
N SER A 58 3.94 5.96 8.19
CA SER A 58 3.46 5.53 9.50
C SER A 58 4.43 5.85 10.65
N ASP A 59 5.70 6.13 10.34
CA ASP A 59 6.72 6.57 11.29
C ASP A 59 6.74 8.09 11.50
N GLY A 60 5.84 8.84 10.85
CA GLY A 60 5.71 10.29 10.97
C GLY A 60 6.78 11.08 10.22
N THR A 61 7.61 10.42 9.39
CA THR A 61 8.68 11.09 8.63
C THR A 61 8.17 12.03 7.54
N GLY A 62 6.90 11.89 7.14
CA GLY A 62 6.25 12.84 6.25
C GLY A 62 5.15 12.23 5.40
N THR A 63 4.86 12.92 4.29
CA THR A 63 3.81 12.55 3.34
C THR A 63 4.41 12.54 1.94
N VAL A 64 4.10 11.48 1.19
CA VAL A 64 4.31 11.45 -0.26
C VAL A 64 3.06 12.05 -0.89
N ASP A 65 3.25 13.07 -1.73
CA ASP A 65 2.18 13.71 -2.49
C ASP A 65 2.58 13.80 -3.96
N ILE A 66 1.83 13.10 -4.81
CA ILE A 66 2.05 13.06 -6.26
C ILE A 66 0.98 13.82 -7.04
N SER A 67 0.14 14.63 -6.38
CA SER A 67 -0.96 15.36 -7.03
C SER A 67 -0.51 16.31 -8.14
N SER A 68 0.73 16.79 -8.08
CA SER A 68 1.33 17.67 -9.09
C SER A 68 1.74 16.95 -10.38
N LEU A 69 1.78 15.61 -10.37
CA LEU A 69 2.19 14.83 -11.54
C LEU A 69 1.04 14.54 -12.51
N GLY A 70 -0.20 14.60 -12.05
CA GLY A 70 -1.38 14.24 -12.84
C GLY A 70 -2.04 15.44 -13.49
N ASN A 71 -2.47 15.28 -14.74
CA ASN A 71 -3.29 16.26 -15.43
C ASN A 71 -4.75 16.18 -14.94
N GLN A 72 -5.37 17.34 -14.68
CA GLN A 72 -6.74 17.43 -14.14
C GLN A 72 -7.81 17.66 -15.22
N ASP A 73 -7.40 17.84 -16.47
CA ASP A 73 -8.29 18.12 -17.61
C ASP A 73 -8.88 16.84 -18.24
N GLY A 74 -8.67 15.68 -17.60
CA GLY A 74 -9.11 14.38 -18.11
C GLY A 74 -8.19 13.79 -19.18
N THR A 75 -7.09 14.46 -19.52
CA THR A 75 -6.02 13.91 -20.35
C THR A 75 -5.00 13.17 -19.51
N ALA A 76 -4.27 12.24 -20.12
CA ALA A 76 -3.17 11.56 -19.46
C ALA A 76 -1.91 12.42 -19.49
N THR A 77 -1.23 12.60 -18.35
CA THR A 77 0.13 13.19 -18.34
C THR A 77 1.09 12.38 -19.23
N PHE A 78 0.95 11.06 -19.26
CA PHE A 78 1.74 10.15 -20.07
C PHE A 78 0.81 9.46 -21.09
N PRO A 79 0.55 10.04 -22.26
CA PRO A 79 -0.57 9.62 -23.10
C PRO A 79 -0.32 8.39 -23.97
N GLU A 80 0.94 8.09 -24.32
CA GLU A 80 1.34 7.03 -25.26
C GLU A 80 2.77 6.51 -24.96
N GLU A 81 2.96 5.91 -23.80
CA GLU A 81 4.25 5.33 -23.41
C GLU A 81 4.41 3.91 -23.97
N TYR A 82 5.49 3.69 -24.72
CA TYR A 82 5.84 2.37 -25.25
C TYR A 82 6.53 1.53 -24.18
N SER A 83 6.02 0.32 -23.98
CA SER A 83 6.59 -0.67 -23.07
C SER A 83 7.33 -1.77 -23.84
N TYR A 84 8.16 -2.55 -23.13
CA TYR A 84 8.97 -3.63 -23.68
C TYR A 84 8.15 -4.80 -24.27
N ASP A 85 6.86 -4.87 -23.93
CA ASP A 85 5.88 -5.81 -24.48
C ASP A 85 5.32 -5.36 -25.85
N ASN A 86 5.90 -4.31 -26.46
CA ASN A 86 5.41 -3.66 -27.70
C ASN A 86 3.99 -3.10 -27.58
N THR A 87 3.56 -2.79 -26.36
CA THR A 87 2.26 -2.20 -26.09
C THR A 87 2.40 -0.73 -25.71
N VAL A 88 1.39 0.06 -26.03
CA VAL A 88 1.31 1.48 -25.68
C VAL A 88 0.35 1.68 -24.51
N TYR A 89 0.78 2.44 -23.51
CA TYR A 89 0.00 2.75 -22.33
C TYR A 89 -0.29 4.25 -22.22
N ALA A 90 -1.48 4.58 -21.74
CA ALA A 90 -1.80 5.92 -21.26
C ALA A 90 -1.89 5.87 -19.73
N TYR A 91 -1.12 6.69 -19.04
CA TYR A 91 -1.11 6.76 -17.58
C TYR A 91 -1.33 8.19 -17.12
N ASN A 92 -2.20 8.34 -16.12
CA ASN A 92 -2.36 9.57 -15.37
C ASN A 92 -2.36 9.23 -13.88
N PRO A 93 -1.35 9.63 -13.10
CA PRO A 93 -1.44 9.53 -11.66
C PRO A 93 -2.58 10.43 -11.17
N CYS A 94 -3.15 10.11 -10.01
CA CYS A 94 -4.13 10.94 -9.28
C CYS A 94 -5.51 11.15 -9.89
N PHE A 95 -5.59 11.41 -11.18
CA PHE A 95 -6.81 11.88 -11.83
C PHE A 95 -7.23 10.91 -12.93
N PRO A 96 -8.52 10.54 -12.97
CA PRO A 96 -8.99 9.52 -13.89
C PRO A 96 -8.91 9.96 -15.35
N ILE A 97 -8.58 9.02 -16.23
CA ILE A 97 -8.70 9.17 -17.69
C ILE A 97 -9.82 8.30 -18.25
N SER A 98 -10.38 8.71 -19.39
CA SER A 98 -11.38 7.93 -20.14
C SER A 98 -11.09 8.05 -21.63
N LYS A 99 -10.47 7.01 -22.22
CA LYS A 99 -10.02 6.99 -23.62
C LYS A 99 -10.89 6.12 -24.55
N GLY A 100 -12.06 5.66 -24.08
CA GLY A 100 -12.97 4.81 -24.84
C GLY A 100 -12.75 3.32 -24.57
N GLY A 101 -13.48 2.45 -25.27
CA GLY A 101 -13.47 1.00 -25.01
C GLY A 101 -13.92 0.68 -23.58
N SER A 102 -13.14 -0.15 -22.88
CA SER A 102 -13.35 -0.42 -21.45
C SER A 102 -12.63 0.56 -20.54
N CYS A 103 -11.73 1.40 -21.07
CA CYS A 103 -10.97 2.36 -20.26
C CYS A 103 -11.82 3.57 -19.86
N LYS A 104 -12.41 3.49 -18.65
CA LYS A 104 -13.30 4.49 -18.06
C LYS A 104 -12.92 4.70 -16.62
N LYS A 105 -12.66 5.95 -16.24
CA LYS A 105 -12.19 6.34 -14.91
C LYS A 105 -10.91 5.63 -14.43
N SER A 106 -10.08 5.22 -15.36
CA SER A 106 -8.86 4.45 -15.09
C SER A 106 -7.70 5.37 -14.75
N ALA A 107 -6.73 4.85 -14.00
CA ALA A 107 -5.40 5.45 -13.89
C ALA A 107 -4.54 5.09 -15.11
N VAL A 108 -4.66 3.84 -15.57
CA VAL A 108 -3.86 3.28 -16.66
C VAL A 108 -4.79 2.67 -17.72
N CYS A 109 -4.63 3.08 -18.97
CA CYS A 109 -5.21 2.41 -20.13
C CYS A 109 -4.13 1.71 -20.95
N GLN A 110 -4.41 0.53 -21.47
CA GLN A 110 -3.62 -0.13 -22.50
C GLN A 110 -4.26 0.06 -23.88
N LYS A 111 -3.49 0.53 -24.85
CA LYS A 111 -3.92 0.59 -26.25
C LYS A 111 -3.81 -0.78 -26.91
N GLN A 112 -4.90 -1.22 -27.53
CA GLN A 112 -4.99 -2.47 -28.28
C GLN A 112 -4.61 -2.27 -29.75
N LEU A 113 -4.39 -3.37 -30.47
CA LEU A 113 -4.04 -3.34 -31.90
C LEU A 113 -5.15 -2.76 -32.78
N ASP A 114 -6.40 -2.83 -32.33
CA ASP A 114 -7.57 -2.23 -33.02
C ASP A 114 -7.79 -0.77 -32.64
N GLU A 115 -6.80 -0.12 -32.02
CA GLU A 115 -6.83 1.26 -31.52
C GLU A 115 -7.80 1.49 -30.34
N SER A 116 -8.48 0.44 -29.84
CA SER A 116 -9.31 0.53 -28.64
C SER A 116 -8.46 0.58 -27.36
N TYR A 117 -9.06 1.03 -26.26
CA TYR A 117 -8.39 1.04 -24.96
C TYR A 117 -9.03 0.03 -24.00
N THR A 118 -8.17 -0.74 -23.35
CA THR A 118 -8.51 -1.63 -22.24
C THR A 118 -8.07 -1.01 -20.92
N ASP A 119 -8.88 -1.17 -19.89
CA ASP A 119 -8.58 -0.75 -18.52
C ASP A 119 -7.54 -1.67 -17.88
N MET A 120 -6.51 -1.09 -17.28
CA MET A 120 -5.45 -1.81 -16.56
C MET A 120 -5.42 -1.48 -15.07
N GLY A 121 -6.33 -0.63 -14.60
CA GLY A 121 -6.42 -0.27 -13.20
C GLY A 121 -7.25 0.98 -12.98
N GLN A 122 -8.27 0.87 -12.14
CA GLN A 122 -9.18 1.96 -11.85
C GLN A 122 -8.54 3.01 -10.95
N GLN A 123 -8.82 4.30 -11.18
CA GLN A 123 -8.24 5.36 -10.35
C GLN A 123 -8.61 5.23 -8.86
N GLU A 124 -9.83 4.77 -8.58
CA GLU A 124 -10.36 4.58 -7.23
C GLU A 124 -9.78 3.36 -6.48
N SER A 125 -9.07 2.48 -7.19
CA SER A 125 -8.48 1.26 -6.62
C SER A 125 -7.09 1.47 -6.01
N ALA A 126 -6.60 2.72 -5.99
CA ALA A 126 -5.24 3.03 -5.58
C ALA A 126 -4.92 2.54 -4.17
N VAL A 127 -3.96 1.61 -4.06
CA VAL A 127 -3.43 1.11 -2.79
C VAL A 127 -1.97 1.51 -2.67
N TRP A 128 -1.61 2.09 -1.53
CA TRP A 128 -0.24 2.50 -1.23
C TRP A 128 0.49 1.47 -0.38
N ALA A 129 1.79 1.34 -0.64
CA ALA A 129 2.72 0.51 0.12
C ALA A 129 4.10 1.17 0.21
N PHE A 130 4.93 0.71 1.14
CA PHE A 130 6.34 1.09 1.24
C PHE A 130 7.21 -0.16 1.32
N THR A 131 8.26 -0.23 0.51
CA THR A 131 9.15 -1.42 0.41
C THR A 131 10.39 -1.33 1.30
N GLY A 132 10.51 -0.28 2.12
CA GLY A 132 11.75 0.08 2.81
C GLY A 132 12.62 1.08 2.04
N TYR A 133 12.43 1.19 0.72
CA TYR A 133 13.19 2.10 -0.15
C TYR A 133 12.29 3.06 -0.93
N TYR A 134 11.13 2.58 -1.39
CA TYR A 134 10.25 3.34 -2.27
C TYR A 134 8.80 3.23 -1.80
N SER A 135 8.08 4.34 -1.91
CA SER A 135 6.61 4.31 -1.89
C SER A 135 6.10 3.82 -3.25
N GLN A 136 5.08 2.98 -3.21
CA GLN A 136 4.47 2.39 -4.39
C GLN A 136 2.96 2.59 -4.32
N VAL A 137 2.35 2.85 -5.47
CA VAL A 137 0.90 2.85 -5.66
C VAL A 137 0.57 1.74 -6.65
N THR A 138 -0.45 0.94 -6.33
CA THR A 138 -0.98 -0.12 -7.19
C THR A 138 -2.43 0.19 -7.52
N TYR A 139 -2.79 -0.05 -8.78
CA TYR A 139 -4.16 0.03 -9.28
C TYR A 139 -4.59 -1.36 -9.75
N THR A 140 -5.86 -1.71 -9.54
CA THR A 140 -6.46 -3.00 -9.92
C THR A 140 -7.75 -2.82 -10.68
#